data_AF-A0A1J9R723-F1
#
_entry.id   AF-A0A1J9R723-F1
#
_cell.length_a   1.000
_cell.length_b   1.000
_cell.length_c   1.000
_cell.angle_alpha   90.00
_cell.angle_beta   90.00
_cell.angle_gamma   90.00
#
_symmetry.space_group_name_H-M   'P 1'
#
loop_
_entity.id
_entity.type
_entity.pdbx_description
1 polymer ?
#
loop_
_entity_poly.entity_id
_entity_poly.type
_entity_poly.pdbx_seq_one_letter_code
_entity_poly.pdbx_strand_id
1 'polypeptide(L)'
;MTISEKLEQFFTGRPNSLVPGYTMQRLFGMPPRPESEMFPLNMSMHYGQGAVAGVIRALMSVNGIRGPFADFMFIGVRLMIDQTLENWMGTGALLWTWPVNEQIIDILHKTVFALATGYLTDYLFRY
;
A
#
# COMPACT_ATOMS: atom_id res chain seq x y z
N MET A 1 7.39 -0.46 5.73
CA MET A 1 6.84 -0.15 7.04
C MET A 1 6.63 1.34 7.19
N THR A 2 5.38 1.71 7.37
CA THR A 2 4.86 3.06 7.56
C THR A 2 4.59 3.31 9.05
N ILE A 3 4.36 4.57 9.43
CA ILE A 3 4.05 4.95 10.83
C ILE A 3 2.76 4.27 11.29
N SER A 4 1.72 4.24 10.45
CA SER A 4 0.44 3.59 10.77
C SER A 4 0.60 2.10 11.07
N GLU A 5 1.44 1.40 10.29
CA GLU A 5 1.69 -0.02 10.53
C GLU A 5 2.44 -0.25 11.84
N LYS A 6 3.39 0.64 12.19
CA LYS A 6 4.08 0.53 13.48
C LYS A 6 3.17 0.76 14.67
N LEU A 7 2.22 1.69 14.55
CA LEU A 7 1.21 1.94 15.57
C LEU A 7 0.28 0.74 15.73
N GLU A 8 -0.24 0.19 14.63
CA GLU A 8 -1.10 -0.99 14.70
C GLU A 8 -0.36 -2.21 15.28
N GLN A 9 0.86 -2.48 14.82
CA GLN A 9 1.70 -3.57 15.32
C GLN A 9 1.97 -3.48 16.82
N PHE A 10 2.12 -2.27 17.35
CA PHE A 10 2.30 -2.06 18.78
C PHE A 10 1.10 -2.59 19.58
N PHE A 11 -0.12 -2.44 19.06
CA PHE A 11 -1.34 -2.92 19.72
C PHE A 11 -1.67 -4.39 19.42
N THR A 12 -1.36 -4.87 18.21
CA THR A 12 -1.73 -6.25 17.79
C THR A 12 -0.64 -7.28 18.05
N GLY A 13 0.61 -6.85 18.27
CA GLY A 13 1.77 -7.74 18.37
C GLY A 13 2.15 -8.42 17.05
N ARG A 14 1.52 -8.04 15.93
CA ARG A 14 1.75 -8.66 14.63
C ARG A 14 3.16 -8.33 14.11
N PRO A 15 3.90 -9.29 13.52
CA PRO A 15 5.19 -9.03 12.92
C PRO A 15 5.10 -8.14 11.66
N ASN A 16 6.25 -7.70 11.16
CA ASN A 16 6.33 -7.03 9.86
C ASN A 16 5.96 -8.00 8.74
N SER A 17 5.18 -7.53 7.77
CA SER A 17 5.07 -8.23 6.50
C SER A 17 6.36 -8.00 5.70
N LEU A 18 6.90 -9.09 5.15
CA LEU A 18 8.02 -9.08 4.20
C LEU A 18 7.55 -9.25 2.76
N VAL A 19 6.24 -9.43 2.53
CA VAL A 19 5.66 -9.58 1.18
C VAL A 19 6.08 -8.43 0.26
N PRO A 20 6.02 -7.15 0.64
CA PRO A 20 6.47 -6.06 -0.24
C PRO A 20 7.96 -6.15 -0.58
N GLY A 21 8.79 -6.56 0.38
CA GLY A 21 10.23 -6.80 0.16
C GLY A 21 10.50 -7.93 -0.83
N TYR A 22 9.80 -9.06 -0.71
CA TYR A 22 9.89 -10.16 -1.67
C TYR A 22 9.36 -9.75 -3.05
N THR A 23 8.28 -8.98 -3.11
CA THR A 23 7.73 -8.45 -4.36
C THR A 23 8.76 -7.57 -5.06
N MET A 24 9.40 -6.65 -4.34
CA MET A 24 10.48 -5.81 -4.86
C MET A 24 11.67 -6.65 -5.35
N GLN A 25 12.09 -7.67 -4.58
CA GLN A 25 13.17 -8.57 -4.97
C GLN A 25 12.87 -9.23 -6.32
N ARG A 26 11.67 -9.81 -6.48
CA ARG A 26 11.28 -10.50 -7.70
C ARG A 26 11.02 -9.56 -8.87
N LEU A 27 10.39 -8.42 -8.63
CA LEU A 27 10.12 -7.38 -9.64
C LEU A 27 11.40 -6.90 -10.32
N PHE A 28 12.51 -6.81 -9.56
CA PHE A 28 13.81 -6.39 -10.07
C PHE A 28 14.76 -7.55 -10.37
N GLY A 29 14.28 -8.80 -10.35
CA GLY A 29 15.09 -9.99 -10.67
C GLY A 29 16.30 -10.17 -9.74
N MET A 30 16.22 -9.69 -8.50
CA MET A 30 17.30 -9.78 -7.53
C MET A 30 17.45 -11.22 -7.00
N PRO A 31 18.67 -11.66 -6.66
CA PRO A 31 18.86 -12.96 -6.01
C PRO A 31 18.14 -13.01 -4.65
N PRO A 32 17.73 -14.21 -4.19
CA PRO A 32 17.21 -14.40 -2.84
C PRO A 32 18.17 -13.84 -1.78
N ARG A 33 17.61 -13.23 -0.75
CA ARG A 33 18.34 -12.63 0.37
C ARG A 33 17.70 -13.08 1.68
N PRO A 34 18.47 -13.14 2.77
CA PRO A 34 17.92 -13.46 4.08
C PRO A 34 16.93 -12.39 4.55
N GLU A 35 15.99 -12.77 5.41
CA GLU A 35 14.97 -11.87 5.95
C GLU A 35 15.56 -10.66 6.68
N SER A 36 16.72 -10.84 7.32
CA SER A 36 17.47 -9.77 7.98
C SER A 36 17.88 -8.63 7.04
N GLU A 37 17.96 -8.90 5.73
CA GLU A 37 18.30 -7.92 4.69
C GLU A 37 17.08 -7.38 3.94
N MET A 38 15.86 -7.80 4.29
CA MET A 38 14.65 -7.40 3.57
C MET A 38 14.22 -5.96 3.84
N PHE A 39 14.70 -5.33 4.92
CA PHE A 39 14.23 -4.02 5.35
C PHE A 39 14.30 -2.94 4.24
N PRO A 40 15.43 -2.74 3.54
CA PRO A 40 15.51 -1.73 2.48
C PRO A 40 14.57 -2.02 1.31
N LEU A 41 14.41 -3.30 0.92
CA LEU A 41 13.52 -3.70 -0.16
C LEU A 41 12.06 -3.46 0.23
N ASN A 42 11.70 -3.79 1.47
CA ASN A 42 10.37 -3.56 2.00
C ASN A 42 10.05 -2.07 1.99
N MET A 43 10.95 -1.23 2.51
CA MET A 43 10.77 0.23 2.52
C MET A 43 10.68 0.80 1.09
N SER A 44 11.52 0.32 0.17
CA SER A 44 11.50 0.76 -1.23
C SER A 44 10.15 0.46 -1.88
N MET A 45 9.59 -0.73 -1.64
CA MET A 45 8.28 -1.10 -2.17
C MET A 45 7.17 -0.20 -1.61
N HIS A 46 7.13 -0.02 -0.28
CA HIS A 46 6.10 0.82 0.35
C HIS A 46 6.14 2.28 -0.15
N TYR A 47 7.32 2.89 -0.21
CA TYR A 47 7.45 4.27 -0.69
C TYR A 47 7.24 4.38 -2.20
N GLY A 48 7.75 3.43 -2.98
CA GLY A 48 7.59 3.41 -4.44
C GLY A 48 6.13 3.26 -4.84
N GLN A 49 5.44 2.25 -4.31
CA GLN A 49 4.00 2.08 -4.55
C GLN A 49 3.19 3.26 -4.02
N GLY A 50 3.53 3.77 -2.83
CA GLY A 50 2.90 4.95 -2.25
C GLY A 50 3.03 6.19 -3.14
N ALA A 51 4.23 6.46 -3.67
CA ALA A 51 4.47 7.59 -4.56
C ALA A 51 3.67 7.46 -5.87
N VAL A 52 3.73 6.29 -6.53
CA VAL A 52 2.98 6.03 -7.77
C VAL A 52 1.48 6.14 -7.54
N ALA A 53 0.96 5.55 -6.46
CA ALA A 53 -0.45 5.67 -6.12
C ALA A 53 -0.84 7.13 -5.80
N GLY A 54 0.04 7.88 -5.13
CA GLY A 54 -0.16 9.30 -4.86
C GLY A 54 -0.31 10.13 -6.14
N VAL A 55 0.48 9.84 -7.19
CA VAL A 55 0.31 10.45 -8.51
C VAL A 55 -1.06 10.13 -9.09
N ILE A 56 -1.54 8.90 -8.98
CA ILE A 56 -2.89 8.52 -9.43
C ILE A 56 -3.95 9.34 -8.68
N ARG A 57 -3.84 9.46 -7.35
CA ARG A 57 -4.80 10.25 -6.56
C ARG A 57 -4.74 11.75 -6.88
N ALA A 58 -3.56 12.27 -7.19
CA ALA A 58 -3.39 13.64 -7.65
C ALA A 58 -4.08 13.87 -9.00
N LEU A 59 -3.92 12.95 -9.95
CA LEU A 59 -4.62 13.00 -11.24
C LEU A 59 -6.14 12.94 -11.06
N MET A 60 -6.65 12.07 -10.17
CA MET A 60 -8.07 12.06 -9.81
C MET A 60 -8.51 13.45 -9.36
N SER A 61 -7.75 14.07 -8.44
CA SER A 61 -8.06 15.39 -7.91
C SER A 61 -8.07 16.48 -8.99
N VAL A 62 -7.03 16.56 -9.82
CA VAL A 62 -6.92 17.54 -10.93
C VAL A 62 -8.10 17.42 -11.90
N ASN A 63 -8.62 16.21 -12.11
CA ASN A 63 -9.76 15.96 -12.99
C ASN A 63 -11.14 16.07 -12.28
N GLY A 64 -11.19 16.64 -11.08
CA GLY A 64 -12.43 16.88 -10.35
C GLY A 64 -13.00 15.67 -9.59
N ILE A 65 -12.31 14.52 -9.61
CA ILE A 65 -12.67 13.33 -8.84
C ILE A 65 -12.14 13.52 -7.41
N ARG A 66 -12.91 14.22 -6.59
CA ARG A 66 -12.52 14.69 -5.25
C ARG A 66 -13.49 14.22 -4.15
N GLY A 67 -13.05 14.35 -2.90
CA GLY A 67 -13.87 14.14 -1.72
C GLY A 67 -14.02 12.67 -1.30
N PRO A 68 -14.89 12.39 -0.32
CA PRO A 68 -14.94 11.09 0.36
C PRO A 68 -15.21 9.89 -0.56
N PHE A 69 -15.99 10.09 -1.62
CA PHE A 69 -16.26 9.03 -2.59
C PHE A 69 -15.04 8.73 -3.47
N ALA A 70 -14.25 9.75 -3.83
CA ALA A 70 -12.98 9.56 -4.52
C ALA A 70 -11.99 8.78 -3.65
N ASP A 71 -11.94 9.08 -2.35
CA ASP A 71 -11.08 8.36 -1.41
C ASP A 71 -11.51 6.90 -1.26
N PHE A 72 -12.82 6.62 -1.18
CA PHE A 72 -13.35 5.25 -1.19
C PHE A 72 -12.92 4.48 -2.45
N MET A 73 -13.09 5.07 -3.64
CA MET A 73 -12.63 4.45 -4.89
C MET A 73 -11.11 4.22 -4.89
N PHE A 74 -10.35 5.17 -4.33
CA PHE A 74 -8.89 5.10 -4.28
C PHE A 74 -8.36 4.04 -3.30
N ILE A 75 -9.10 3.69 -2.24
CA ILE A 75 -8.81 2.50 -1.42
C ILE A 75 -8.78 1.26 -2.32
N GLY A 76 -9.78 1.10 -3.19
CA GLY A 76 -9.83 0.01 -4.18
C GLY A 76 -8.63 0.03 -5.12
N VAL A 77 -8.23 1.20 -5.62
CA VAL A 77 -7.02 1.36 -6.44
C VAL A 77 -5.77 0.89 -5.69
N ARG A 78 -5.60 1.29 -4.42
CA ARG A 78 -4.45 0.85 -3.61
C ARG A 78 -4.43 -0.65 -3.40
N LEU A 79 -5.58 -1.27 -3.11
CA LEU A 79 -5.69 -2.73 -2.99
C LEU A 79 -5.33 -3.42 -4.31
N MET A 80 -5.81 -2.92 -5.44
CA MET A 80 -5.49 -3.49 -6.76
C MET A 80 -4.01 -3.39 -7.10
N ILE A 81 -3.33 -2.30 -6.73
CA ILE A 81 -1.89 -2.16 -6.95
C ILE A 81 -1.11 -3.27 -6.23
N ASP A 82 -1.43 -3.50 -4.95
CA ASP A 82 -0.75 -4.52 -4.14
C ASP A 82 -1.11 -5.92 -4.67
N GLN A 83 -2.40 -6.21 -4.85
CA GLN A 83 -2.86 -7.49 -5.36
C GLN A 83 -2.33 -7.81 -6.76
N THR A 84 -2.14 -6.81 -7.62
CA THR A 84 -1.54 -7.03 -8.94
C THR A 84 -0.07 -7.38 -8.80
N LEU A 85 0.72 -6.57 -8.10
CA LEU A 85 2.17 -6.76 -8.02
C LEU A 85 2.55 -8.00 -7.21
N GLU A 86 1.93 -8.21 -6.06
CA GLU A 86 2.26 -9.32 -5.17
C GLU A 86 1.82 -10.66 -5.74
N ASN A 87 0.62 -10.75 -6.34
CA ASN A 87 0.19 -12.00 -6.97
C ASN A 87 0.91 -12.27 -8.28
N TRP A 88 1.18 -11.24 -9.10
CA TRP A 88 1.96 -11.41 -10.34
C TRP A 88 3.37 -11.89 -10.05
N MET A 89 3.99 -11.38 -8.99
CA MET A 89 5.30 -11.85 -8.55
C MET A 89 5.25 -13.17 -7.78
N GLY A 90 4.06 -13.72 -7.50
CA GLY A 90 3.88 -14.97 -6.75
C GLY A 90 4.36 -14.89 -5.30
N THR A 91 4.34 -13.69 -4.71
CA THR A 91 4.75 -13.40 -3.33
C THR A 91 3.55 -13.18 -2.41
N GLY A 92 2.39 -12.85 -2.99
CA GLY A 92 1.12 -12.71 -2.29
C GLY A 92 0.18 -13.90 -2.50
N ALA A 93 -1.02 -13.76 -1.93
CA ALA A 93 -2.17 -14.59 -2.22
C ALA A 93 -3.40 -13.68 -2.42
N LEU A 94 -4.46 -14.24 -3.02
CA LEU A 94 -5.70 -13.50 -3.27
C LEU A 94 -6.32 -13.02 -1.94
N LEU A 95 -6.80 -11.77 -1.92
CA LEU A 95 -7.28 -11.11 -0.69
C LEU A 95 -8.31 -11.94 0.11
N TRP A 96 -9.23 -12.62 -0.58
CA TRP A 96 -10.28 -13.45 0.05
C TRP A 96 -9.78 -14.80 0.60
N THR A 97 -8.50 -15.13 0.42
CA THR A 97 -7.87 -16.32 0.98
C THR A 97 -7.14 -16.04 2.30
N TRP A 98 -6.94 -14.76 2.64
CA TRP A 98 -6.26 -14.35 3.86
C TRP A 98 -7.16 -14.48 5.08
N PRO A 99 -6.59 -14.63 6.29
CA PRO A 99 -7.32 -14.44 7.53
C PRO A 99 -8.06 -13.09 7.55
N VAL A 100 -9.32 -13.08 8.01
CA VAL A 100 -10.18 -11.89 7.99
C VAL A 100 -9.55 -10.70 8.72
N ASN A 101 -8.82 -10.94 9.80
CA ASN A 101 -8.09 -9.91 10.53
C ASN A 101 -7.01 -9.23 9.67
N GLU A 102 -6.31 -9.98 8.82
CA GLU A 102 -5.31 -9.41 7.92
C GLU A 102 -5.97 -8.56 6.83
N GLN A 103 -7.11 -9.01 6.29
CA GLN A 103 -7.89 -8.22 5.33
C GLN A 103 -8.35 -6.88 5.93
N ILE A 104 -8.85 -6.91 7.17
CA ILE A 104 -9.28 -5.70 7.89
C ILE A 104 -8.10 -4.76 8.09
N ILE A 105 -6.97 -5.26 8.60
CA ILE A 105 -5.76 -4.47 8.82
C ILE A 105 -5.29 -3.85 7.49
N ASP A 106 -5.34 -4.61 6.41
CA ASP A 106 -4.92 -4.11 5.09
C ASP A 106 -5.82 -2.97 4.62
N ILE A 107 -7.14 -3.16 4.65
CA ILE A 107 -8.12 -2.14 4.27
C ILE A 107 -7.96 -0.87 5.13
N LEU A 108 -7.71 -1.01 6.44
CA LEU A 108 -7.48 0.13 7.34
C LEU A 108 -6.26 0.95 6.93
N HIS A 109 -5.14 0.30 6.61
CA HIS A 109 -3.94 0.99 6.15
C HIS A 109 -4.16 1.69 4.81
N LYS A 110 -4.89 1.05 3.87
CA LYS A 110 -5.26 1.68 2.60
C LYS A 110 -6.20 2.87 2.82
N THR A 111 -7.10 2.78 3.79
CA THR A 111 -8.00 3.88 4.18
C THR A 111 -7.22 5.08 4.70
N VAL A 112 -6.31 4.87 5.65
CA VAL A 112 -5.44 5.93 6.18
C VAL A 112 -4.65 6.60 5.06
N PHE A 113 -4.04 5.81 4.17
CA PHE A 113 -3.29 6.34 3.04
C PHE A 113 -4.17 7.13 2.07
N ALA A 114 -5.35 6.61 1.74
CA ALA A 114 -6.29 7.23 0.80
C ALA A 114 -6.81 8.56 1.33
N LEU A 115 -7.25 8.62 2.58
CA LEU A 115 -7.74 9.85 3.20
C LEU A 115 -6.65 10.92 3.35
N ALA A 116 -5.45 10.52 3.80
CA ALA A 116 -4.33 11.46 3.95
C ALA A 116 -3.89 12.05 2.60
N THR A 117 -3.71 11.19 1.60
CA THR A 117 -3.31 11.59 0.24
C THR A 117 -4.43 12.37 -0.45
N GLY A 118 -5.68 11.95 -0.27
CA GLY A 118 -6.85 12.61 -0.81
C GLY A 118 -7.02 14.01 -0.25
N TYR A 119 -6.95 14.18 1.07
CA TYR A 119 -6.95 15.49 1.71
C TYR A 119 -5.86 16.41 1.15
N LEU A 120 -4.62 15.91 1.03
CA LEU A 120 -3.50 16.70 0.52
C LEU A 120 -3.69 17.09 -0.95
N THR A 121 -4.02 16.13 -1.81
CA THR A 121 -4.18 16.39 -3.25
C THR A 121 -5.39 17.27 -3.54
N ASP A 122 -6.53 17.01 -2.89
CA ASP A 122 -7.72 17.85 -2.99
C ASP A 122 -7.53 19.22 -2.34
N TYR A 123 -6.54 19.41 -1.47
CA TYR A 123 -6.13 20.72 -0.99
C TYR A 123 -5.25 21.48 -1.99
N LEU A 124 -4.27 20.79 -2.57
CA LEU A 124 -3.31 21.40 -3.50
C LEU A 124 -3.96 21.78 -4.84
N PHE A 125 -4.96 21.03 -5.30
CA PHE A 125 -5.59 21.23 -6.62
C PHE A 125 -7.01 21.81 -6.53
N ARG A 126 -7.28 22.74 -5.59
CA ARG A 126 -8.61 23.37 -5.42
C ARG A 126 -9.00 24.40 -6.48
N TYR A 127 -8.10 24.70 -7.42
CA TYR A 127 -8.26 25.77 -8.42
C TYR A 127 -8.20 25.21 -9.84
#